data_AF-A0A8H5LSW0-F1
#
_entry.id   AF-A0A8H5LSW0-F1
#
_cell.length_a   1.000
_cell.length_b   1.000
_cell.length_c   1.000
_cell.angle_alpha   90.00
_cell.angle_beta   90.00
_cell.angle_gamma   90.00
#
_symmetry.space_group_name_H-M   'P 1'
#
loop_
_entity.id
_entity.type
_entity.pdbx_description
1 polymer ?
#
loop_
_entity_poly.entity_id
_entity_poly.type
_entity_poly.pdbx_seq_one_letter_code
_entity_poly.pdbx_strand_id
1 'polypeptide(L)'
;MSSFKRKAAGKQVSQLPGTRPSPGSISTTITSTGIPSLDDLLGGGLPLSCSLLVAAPDPHSSYGELVQKLFIAQGLACGQDVLVIDPKPMELVKTCMWMPGSSTITSQNPDEDKDEENAQQQDQKIKIAWRYEQMKQFQTTVSSPSMDDFCRTFDLTSRIPEAVIDRAIQSQQLILHEVEPSLESSSTSQVITRTENVLANRKAAIPLRICVPSLGSPEWGELSTKDILHFLFSLRSILRSHVHACASLSLPSHWSIESLVGPGWVQKLGWLSDAFVSLSAFTGTSKSLFLKLKLVIFDDFAYSADPSLSALFPSHHGTVHIRSLPAPHTLLSPSDRFSTLRGLSASTPSAGSGENNLAFKCTRKRLVFETLHLDLEGGVSERRTTPSNTEFEGTDLKLSKKAVASVSVEIEGSVSVTETAKEPEQKAKKAVVGGSKKKKAVAFQTDRPDVYDF
;
A
#
# COMPACT_ATOMS: atom_id res chain seq x y z
N MET A 1 -47.34 -17.40 10.51
CA MET A 1 -46.14 -18.00 11.12
C MET A 1 -44.99 -17.88 10.14
N SER A 2 -44.03 -16.99 10.42
CA SER A 2 -42.94 -16.65 9.51
C SER A 2 -41.87 -17.77 9.54
N SER A 3 -41.73 -18.49 8.43
CA SER A 3 -40.83 -19.63 8.26
C SER A 3 -39.41 -19.19 7.88
N PHE A 4 -38.78 -18.35 8.70
CA PHE A 4 -37.32 -18.17 8.62
C PHE A 4 -36.65 -19.27 9.45
N LYS A 5 -36.42 -20.43 8.83
CA LYS A 5 -35.49 -21.42 9.38
C LYS A 5 -34.09 -20.83 9.35
N ARG A 6 -33.54 -20.48 10.52
CA ARG A 6 -32.09 -20.27 10.67
C ARG A 6 -31.41 -21.56 10.23
N LYS A 7 -30.57 -21.45 9.19
CA LYS A 7 -29.68 -22.52 8.76
C LYS A 7 -28.81 -22.88 9.97
N ALA A 8 -28.95 -24.11 10.48
CA ALA A 8 -28.13 -24.61 11.57
C ALA A 8 -26.65 -24.38 11.21
N ALA A 9 -25.86 -23.92 12.19
CA ALA A 9 -24.41 -23.82 12.05
C ALA A 9 -23.88 -25.20 11.65
N GLY A 10 -23.57 -25.38 10.37
CA GLY A 10 -22.87 -26.57 9.90
C GLY A 10 -21.56 -26.69 10.67
N LYS A 11 -21.12 -27.93 10.93
CA LYS A 11 -19.82 -28.26 11.52
C LYS A 11 -18.79 -27.20 11.10
N GLN A 12 -18.27 -26.46 12.08
CA GLN A 12 -17.14 -25.55 11.88
C GLN A 12 -16.04 -26.35 11.18
N VAL A 13 -15.88 -26.12 9.87
CA VAL A 13 -14.72 -26.60 9.14
C VAL A 13 -13.54 -25.92 9.83
N SER A 14 -12.60 -26.69 10.37
CA SER A 14 -11.41 -26.15 11.01
C SER A 14 -10.73 -25.18 10.03
N GLN A 15 -10.83 -23.88 10.29
CA GLN A 15 -10.21 -22.87 9.45
C GLN A 15 -8.69 -23.04 9.55
N LEU A 16 -8.01 -22.97 8.41
CA LEU A 16 -6.55 -23.02 8.38
C LEU A 16 -6.02 -21.83 9.21
N PRO A 17 -4.93 -22.02 9.97
CA PRO A 17 -4.40 -20.99 10.87
C PRO A 17 -4.10 -19.70 10.10
N GLY A 18 -4.48 -18.55 10.65
CA GLY A 18 -4.21 -17.23 10.03
C GLY A 18 -4.87 -17.00 8.66
N THR A 19 -5.98 -17.69 8.37
CA THR A 19 -6.70 -17.55 7.09
C THR A 19 -8.16 -17.19 7.28
N ARG A 20 -8.76 -16.60 6.24
CA ARG A 20 -10.21 -16.42 6.15
C ARG A 20 -10.68 -16.52 4.69
N PRO A 21 -11.97 -16.75 4.42
CA PRO A 21 -12.51 -16.63 3.07
C PRO A 21 -12.42 -15.19 2.56
N SER A 22 -12.13 -15.01 1.27
CA SER A 22 -12.10 -13.69 0.63
C SER A 22 -13.51 -13.09 0.59
N PRO A 23 -13.66 -11.76 0.83
CA PRO A 23 -14.93 -11.07 0.64
C PRO A 23 -15.50 -11.20 -0.78
N GLY A 24 -14.62 -11.28 -1.80
CA GLY A 24 -15.04 -11.35 -3.20
C GLY A 24 -15.39 -12.75 -3.69
N SER A 25 -14.95 -13.79 -3.00
CA SER A 25 -15.24 -15.18 -3.35
C SER A 25 -14.96 -16.10 -2.15
N ILE A 26 -15.99 -16.78 -1.66
CA ILE A 26 -15.86 -17.73 -0.52
C ILE A 26 -14.95 -18.93 -0.84
N SER A 27 -14.76 -19.24 -2.14
CA SER A 27 -13.84 -20.28 -2.59
C SER A 27 -12.37 -19.87 -2.49
N THR A 28 -12.10 -18.56 -2.39
CA THR A 28 -10.74 -18.04 -2.25
C THR A 28 -10.39 -17.94 -0.79
N THR A 29 -9.37 -18.67 -0.34
CA THR A 29 -8.82 -18.50 1.01
C THR A 29 -7.72 -17.45 0.96
N ILE A 30 -7.76 -16.46 1.84
CA ILE A 30 -6.78 -15.37 1.92
C ILE A 30 -6.05 -15.41 3.27
N THR A 31 -4.84 -14.87 3.28
CA THR A 31 -4.05 -14.65 4.49
C THR A 31 -3.53 -13.22 4.54
N SER A 32 -3.29 -12.70 5.74
CA SER A 32 -2.81 -11.32 5.91
C SER A 32 -1.36 -11.18 5.46
N THR A 33 -1.01 -10.02 4.90
CA THR A 33 0.39 -9.63 4.63
C THR A 33 1.15 -9.20 5.88
N GLY A 34 0.47 -9.03 7.03
CA GLY A 34 1.02 -8.40 8.23
C GLY A 34 0.91 -6.87 8.21
N ILE A 35 0.34 -6.30 7.13
CA ILE A 35 0.07 -4.87 6.98
C ILE A 35 -1.42 -4.70 6.66
N PRO A 36 -2.25 -4.24 7.63
CA PRO A 36 -3.70 -4.14 7.43
C PRO A 36 -4.11 -3.30 6.21
N SER A 37 -3.39 -2.19 5.96
CA SER A 37 -3.67 -1.32 4.83
C SER A 37 -3.26 -1.92 3.49
N LEU A 38 -2.22 -2.76 3.44
CA LEU A 38 -1.88 -3.50 2.22
C LEU A 38 -2.89 -4.61 1.97
N ASP A 39 -3.40 -5.26 3.02
CA ASP A 39 -4.48 -6.23 2.90
C ASP A 39 -5.74 -5.60 2.32
N ASP A 40 -6.11 -4.38 2.73
CA ASP A 40 -7.19 -3.62 2.10
C ASP A 40 -6.96 -3.42 0.59
N LEU A 41 -5.76 -2.97 0.19
CA LEU A 41 -5.39 -2.81 -1.23
C LEU A 41 -5.48 -4.12 -2.03
N LEU A 42 -5.24 -5.26 -1.41
CA LEU A 42 -5.35 -6.59 -2.05
C LEU A 42 -6.78 -7.16 -2.02
N GLY A 43 -7.76 -6.44 -1.46
CA GLY A 43 -9.15 -6.91 -1.36
C GLY A 43 -9.41 -7.80 -0.14
N GLY A 44 -8.67 -7.57 0.95
CA GLY A 44 -8.81 -8.20 2.24
C GLY A 44 -7.62 -9.06 2.69
N GLY A 45 -6.62 -9.26 1.83
CA GLY A 45 -5.42 -10.07 2.08
C GLY A 45 -4.88 -10.74 0.81
N LEU A 46 -3.77 -11.45 0.92
CA LEU A 46 -3.17 -12.21 -0.18
C LEU A 46 -3.86 -13.58 -0.31
N PRO A 47 -4.40 -13.95 -1.48
CA PRO A 47 -4.90 -15.31 -1.70
C PRO A 47 -3.83 -16.37 -1.55
N LEU A 48 -4.19 -17.49 -0.93
CA LEU A 48 -3.45 -18.73 -1.12
C LEU A 48 -3.50 -19.09 -2.62
N SER A 49 -2.44 -19.71 -3.13
CA SER A 49 -2.08 -19.92 -4.55
C SER A 49 -1.61 -18.70 -5.35
N CYS A 50 -1.44 -17.53 -4.72
CA CYS A 50 -0.99 -16.31 -5.39
C CYS A 50 0.35 -15.78 -4.88
N SER A 51 0.99 -14.98 -5.73
CA SER A 51 2.24 -14.27 -5.45
C SER A 51 2.03 -12.74 -5.34
N LEU A 52 2.71 -12.11 -4.38
CA LEU A 52 2.84 -10.66 -4.25
C LEU A 52 4.27 -10.23 -4.54
N LEU A 53 4.46 -9.43 -5.58
CA LEU A 53 5.72 -8.75 -5.89
C LEU A 53 5.71 -7.32 -5.35
N VAL A 54 6.81 -6.90 -4.72
CA VAL A 54 7.01 -5.55 -4.21
C VAL A 54 8.27 -4.94 -4.83
N ALA A 55 8.10 -3.93 -5.67
CA ALA A 55 9.22 -3.13 -6.17
C ALA A 55 9.48 -1.94 -5.26
N ALA A 56 10.75 -1.66 -5.00
CA ALA A 56 11.21 -0.46 -4.30
C ALA A 56 12.37 0.13 -5.12
N PRO A 57 12.10 1.01 -6.11
CA PRO A 57 13.13 1.58 -6.98
C PRO A 57 14.18 2.41 -6.23
N ASP A 58 13.91 2.84 -5.00
CA ASP A 58 14.82 3.68 -4.23
C ASP A 58 16.04 2.90 -3.70
N PRO A 59 17.28 3.18 -4.16
CA PRO A 59 18.47 2.41 -3.79
C PRO A 59 18.84 2.41 -2.31
N HIS A 60 18.40 3.44 -1.58
CA HIS A 60 18.69 3.63 -0.15
C HIS A 60 17.48 3.36 0.73
N SER A 61 16.40 2.83 0.18
CA SER A 61 15.23 2.42 0.96
C SER A 61 15.23 0.91 1.22
N SER A 62 14.68 0.52 2.36
CA SER A 62 14.43 -0.88 2.70
C SER A 62 12.93 -1.19 2.77
N TYR A 63 12.09 -0.42 2.05
CA TYR A 63 10.63 -0.57 2.15
C TYR A 63 10.13 -1.90 1.58
N GLY A 64 10.74 -2.37 0.49
CA GLY A 64 10.48 -3.69 -0.07
C GLY A 64 10.75 -4.81 0.93
N GLU A 65 11.97 -4.83 1.49
CA GLU A 65 12.38 -5.77 2.53
C GLU A 65 11.52 -5.66 3.80
N LEU A 66 11.09 -4.46 4.18
CA LEU A 66 10.22 -4.23 5.34
C LEU A 66 8.87 -4.94 5.18
N VAL A 67 8.26 -4.89 3.99
CA VAL A 67 7.02 -5.65 3.69
C VAL A 67 7.27 -7.15 3.86
N GLN A 68 8.41 -7.64 3.40
CA GLN A 68 8.80 -9.06 3.50
C GLN A 68 9.00 -9.49 4.95
N LYS A 69 9.63 -8.66 5.78
CA LYS A 69 9.79 -8.91 7.22
C LYS A 69 8.45 -8.98 7.96
N LEU A 70 7.49 -8.12 7.63
CA LEU A 70 6.13 -8.18 8.19
C LEU A 70 5.39 -9.44 7.73
N PHE A 71 5.59 -9.85 6.48
CA PHE A 71 5.01 -11.07 5.92
C PHE A 71 5.51 -12.34 6.62
N ILE A 72 6.82 -12.40 6.94
CA ILE A 72 7.45 -13.46 7.74
C ILE A 72 6.89 -13.47 9.16
N ALA A 73 6.91 -12.32 9.83
CA ALA A 73 6.44 -12.18 11.21
C ALA A 73 4.97 -12.61 11.36
N GLN A 74 4.11 -12.22 10.40
CA GLN A 74 2.70 -12.62 10.35
C GLN A 74 2.52 -14.14 10.25
N GLY A 75 3.34 -14.82 9.43
CA GLY A 75 3.31 -16.27 9.32
C GLY A 75 3.63 -16.96 10.65
N LEU A 76 4.74 -16.56 11.26
CA LEU A 76 5.18 -17.12 12.54
C LEU A 76 4.16 -16.88 13.66
N ALA A 77 3.64 -15.65 13.77
CA ALA A 77 2.69 -15.27 14.81
C ALA A 77 1.33 -15.98 14.69
N CYS A 78 0.93 -16.36 13.47
CA CYS A 78 -0.33 -17.08 13.23
C CYS A 78 -0.17 -18.61 13.20
N GLY A 79 1.02 -19.16 13.46
CA GLY A 79 1.23 -20.62 13.40
C GLY A 79 1.18 -21.18 11.97
N GLN A 80 1.49 -20.35 10.98
CA GLN A 80 1.72 -20.80 9.60
C GLN A 80 3.20 -21.09 9.44
N ASP A 81 3.51 -21.96 8.49
CA ASP A 81 4.89 -22.27 8.19
C ASP A 81 5.42 -21.25 7.17
N VAL A 82 6.71 -20.93 7.28
CA VAL A 82 7.39 -19.89 6.52
C VAL A 82 8.67 -20.45 5.93
N LEU A 83 8.80 -20.35 4.61
CA LEU A 83 10.02 -20.60 3.87
C LEU A 83 10.67 -19.25 3.54
N VAL A 84 11.85 -18.98 4.11
CA VAL A 84 12.64 -17.78 3.83
C VAL A 84 13.78 -18.14 2.90
N ILE A 85 13.83 -17.46 1.76
CA ILE A 85 14.83 -17.67 0.70
C ILE A 85 15.64 -16.39 0.56
N ASP A 86 16.85 -16.40 1.08
CA ASP A 86 17.70 -15.22 1.19
C ASP A 86 19.17 -15.64 1.26
N PRO A 87 20.14 -14.80 0.86
CA PRO A 87 21.56 -15.08 1.08
C PRO A 87 21.92 -15.24 2.56
N LYS A 88 21.22 -14.59 3.50
CA LYS A 88 21.47 -14.68 4.94
C LYS A 88 20.15 -14.81 5.70
N PRO A 89 19.45 -15.94 5.55
CA PRO A 89 18.06 -16.07 5.97
C PRO A 89 17.90 -16.00 7.49
N MET A 90 18.88 -16.46 8.26
CA MET A 90 18.88 -16.36 9.72
C MET A 90 19.03 -14.92 10.20
N GLU A 91 19.97 -14.16 9.63
CA GLU A 91 20.19 -12.76 10.01
C GLU A 91 18.94 -11.92 9.72
N LEU A 92 18.32 -12.14 8.56
CA LEU A 92 17.08 -11.49 8.19
C LEU A 92 15.97 -11.76 9.22
N VAL A 93 15.71 -13.02 9.58
CA VAL A 93 14.63 -13.38 10.51
C VAL A 93 14.82 -12.75 11.88
N LYS A 94 16.07 -12.67 12.38
CA LYS A 94 16.37 -11.96 13.65
C LYS A 94 16.01 -10.48 13.61
N THR A 95 15.98 -9.87 12.43
CA THR A 95 15.59 -8.46 12.25
C THR A 95 14.09 -8.26 11.99
N CYS A 96 13.29 -9.32 11.85
CA CYS A 96 11.85 -9.22 11.68
C CYS A 96 11.15 -8.59 12.90
N MET A 97 10.06 -7.88 12.63
CA MET A 97 9.29 -7.18 13.66
C MET A 97 8.42 -8.14 14.46
N TRP A 98 8.00 -7.72 15.66
CA TRP A 98 7.14 -8.52 16.52
C TRP A 98 6.09 -7.69 17.25
N MET A 99 5.24 -8.35 18.04
CA MET A 99 4.19 -7.71 18.82
C MET A 99 4.76 -7.06 20.09
N PRO A 100 4.28 -5.86 20.49
CA PRO A 100 4.65 -5.22 21.75
C PRO A 100 4.45 -6.12 22.97
N GLY A 101 5.31 -5.99 23.98
CA GLY A 101 5.13 -6.66 25.28
C GLY A 101 5.42 -8.17 25.30
N SER A 102 5.78 -8.78 24.16
CA SER A 102 6.23 -10.18 24.10
C SER A 102 7.67 -10.39 24.58
N SER A 103 8.40 -9.30 24.84
CA SER A 103 9.75 -9.29 25.39
C SER A 103 9.70 -9.18 26.92
N THR A 104 9.20 -10.20 27.61
CA THR A 104 9.53 -10.42 29.01
C THR A 104 10.79 -11.27 29.07
N ILE A 105 11.94 -10.60 29.13
CA ILE A 105 13.14 -10.94 29.93
C ILE A 105 14.13 -9.78 29.73
N THR A 106 14.64 -9.28 30.86
CA THR A 106 15.71 -8.26 31.06
C THR A 106 15.41 -6.80 30.70
N SER A 107 14.81 -6.07 31.64
CA SER A 107 15.47 -4.98 32.40
C SER A 107 14.51 -4.45 33.46
N GLN A 108 14.71 -4.86 34.71
CA GLN A 108 14.08 -4.20 35.86
C GLN A 108 14.91 -2.95 36.18
N ASN A 109 14.45 -1.79 35.72
CA ASN A 109 14.78 -0.49 36.33
C ASN A 109 13.51 0.01 37.02
N PRO A 110 13.43 0.07 38.36
CA PRO A 110 12.18 0.39 39.07
C PRO A 110 11.71 1.85 39.02
N ASP A 111 12.36 2.73 38.25
CA ASP A 111 12.18 4.19 38.40
C ASP A 111 11.48 4.89 37.22
N GLU A 112 11.01 4.18 36.18
CA GLU A 112 10.29 4.79 35.04
C GLU A 112 8.80 4.36 34.94
N ASP A 113 8.34 3.40 35.74
CA ASP A 113 7.00 2.80 35.64
C ASP A 113 5.84 3.61 36.26
N LYS A 114 6.08 4.83 36.77
CA LYS A 114 5.00 5.64 37.38
C LYS A 114 4.30 6.60 36.43
N ASP A 115 4.88 6.89 35.28
CA ASP A 115 4.33 7.87 34.33
C ASP A 115 3.60 7.21 33.13
N GLU A 116 3.86 5.93 32.83
CA GLU A 116 3.23 5.24 31.68
C GLU A 116 1.86 4.60 31.98
N GLU A 117 1.56 4.22 33.23
CA GLU A 117 0.24 3.68 33.59
C GLU A 117 -0.88 4.74 33.50
N ASN A 118 -0.56 6.02 33.67
CA ASN A 118 -1.52 7.11 33.59
C ASN A 118 -1.86 7.52 32.14
N ALA A 119 -0.94 7.30 31.18
CA ALA A 119 -1.14 7.66 29.78
C ALA A 119 -2.01 6.64 29.03
N GLN A 120 -1.91 5.35 29.35
CA GLN A 120 -2.68 4.29 28.68
C GLN A 120 -4.17 4.29 29.06
N GLN A 121 -4.55 4.83 30.22
CA GLN A 121 -5.97 4.96 30.61
C GLN A 121 -6.67 6.18 30.00
N GLN A 122 -5.93 7.22 29.60
CA GLN A 122 -6.53 8.45 29.06
C GLN A 122 -6.82 8.38 27.56
N ASP A 123 -6.03 7.67 26.77
CA ASP A 123 -6.10 7.76 25.31
C ASP A 123 -7.19 6.87 24.65
N GLN A 124 -7.80 5.94 25.41
CA GLN A 124 -9.00 5.22 24.95
C GLN A 124 -10.31 5.93 25.32
N LYS A 125 -10.27 7.02 26.09
CA LYS A 125 -11.47 7.68 26.62
C LYS A 125 -11.85 8.93 25.81
N ILE A 126 -12.13 8.77 24.52
CA ILE A 126 -12.79 9.83 23.73
C ILE A 126 -14.25 9.95 24.20
N LYS A 127 -14.51 10.84 25.16
CA LYS A 127 -15.85 11.13 25.72
C LYS A 127 -16.68 11.99 24.74
N ILE A 128 -17.33 11.36 23.78
CA ILE A 128 -18.14 12.10 22.79
C ILE A 128 -19.53 12.52 23.33
N ALA A 129 -20.12 11.81 24.31
CA ALA A 129 -21.31 12.29 25.01
C ALA A 129 -21.57 11.49 26.29
N TRP A 130 -21.57 12.19 27.44
CA TRP A 130 -21.92 11.67 28.78
C TRP A 130 -23.27 10.91 28.81
N ARG A 131 -24.16 11.21 27.86
CA ARG A 131 -25.49 10.61 27.75
C ARG A 131 -25.50 9.15 27.26
N TYR A 132 -24.43 8.66 26.64
CA TYR A 132 -24.34 7.28 26.13
C TYR A 132 -23.54 6.35 27.07
N GLU A 133 -22.86 6.89 28.09
CA GLU A 133 -22.06 6.11 29.05
C GLU A 133 -22.93 5.23 29.96
N GLN A 134 -24.19 5.61 30.19
CA GLN A 134 -25.14 4.85 31.00
C GLN A 134 -26.06 3.92 30.19
N MET A 135 -25.88 3.83 28.86
CA MET A 135 -26.66 2.89 28.07
C MET A 135 -25.97 1.53 28.03
N LYS A 136 -26.74 0.48 28.33
CA LYS A 136 -26.31 -0.91 28.20
C LYS A 136 -25.87 -1.13 26.75
N GLN A 137 -24.58 -1.44 26.53
CA GLN A 137 -24.07 -1.81 25.21
C GLN A 137 -24.96 -2.92 24.65
N PHE A 138 -25.66 -2.62 23.55
CA PHE A 138 -26.44 -3.63 22.85
C PHE A 138 -25.47 -4.65 22.28
N GLN A 139 -25.52 -5.88 22.78
CA GLN A 139 -24.84 -7.02 22.18
C GLN A 139 -25.40 -7.21 20.77
N THR A 140 -24.68 -6.74 19.76
CA THR A 140 -24.90 -7.18 18.40
C THR A 140 -24.57 -8.67 18.34
N THR A 141 -25.50 -9.49 17.86
CA THR A 141 -25.35 -10.96 17.79
C THR A 141 -24.40 -11.43 16.68
N VAL A 142 -23.47 -10.57 16.26
CA VAL A 142 -22.43 -10.91 15.29
C VAL A 142 -21.11 -10.83 16.03
N SER A 143 -20.60 -11.98 16.44
CA SER A 143 -19.20 -12.10 16.86
C SER A 143 -18.34 -11.63 15.69
N SER A 144 -17.85 -10.39 15.73
CA SER A 144 -16.77 -9.97 14.85
C SER A 144 -15.61 -10.93 15.14
N PRO A 145 -15.15 -11.77 14.19
CA PRO A 145 -13.91 -12.50 14.41
C PRO A 145 -12.87 -11.46 14.80
N SER A 146 -12.23 -11.63 15.95
CA SER A 146 -11.19 -10.74 16.46
C SER A 146 -10.25 -10.41 15.30
N MET A 147 -10.21 -9.13 14.88
CA MET A 147 -9.23 -8.64 13.90
C MET A 147 -7.81 -9.08 14.30
N ASP A 148 -7.60 -9.22 15.61
CA ASP A 148 -6.35 -9.62 16.25
C ASP A 148 -5.81 -10.99 15.81
N ASP A 149 -6.63 -11.93 15.34
CA ASP A 149 -6.14 -13.27 14.96
C ASP A 149 -5.81 -13.40 13.45
N PHE A 150 -6.44 -12.58 12.60
CA PHE A 150 -6.19 -12.61 11.15
C PHE A 150 -4.97 -11.78 10.75
N CYS A 151 -4.82 -10.58 11.33
CA CYS A 151 -3.71 -9.67 11.09
C CYS A 151 -3.21 -9.16 12.44
N ARG A 152 -2.01 -9.60 12.85
CA ARG A 152 -1.43 -9.17 14.12
C ARG A 152 -0.91 -7.74 13.98
N THR A 153 -0.92 -6.99 15.08
CA THR A 153 -0.32 -5.66 15.11
C THR A 153 1.16 -5.79 15.47
N PHE A 154 2.03 -5.53 14.49
CA PHE A 154 3.48 -5.47 14.69
C PHE A 154 3.94 -4.06 15.03
N ASP A 155 4.98 -3.97 15.87
CA ASP A 155 5.69 -2.74 16.18
C ASP A 155 7.07 -2.77 15.51
N LEU A 156 7.35 -1.76 14.68
CA LEU A 156 8.62 -1.62 13.98
C LEU A 156 9.84 -1.47 14.91
N THR A 157 9.61 -1.14 16.19
CA THR A 157 10.65 -1.05 17.23
C THR A 157 10.91 -2.38 17.96
N SER A 158 10.01 -3.36 17.82
CA SER A 158 10.14 -4.67 18.46
C SER A 158 10.74 -5.71 17.51
N ARG A 159 11.36 -6.76 18.05
CA ARG A 159 11.95 -7.87 17.27
C ARG A 159 11.45 -9.22 17.75
N ILE A 160 11.50 -10.22 16.87
CA ILE A 160 11.10 -11.59 17.20
C ILE A 160 12.04 -12.12 18.30
N PRO A 161 11.51 -12.63 19.43
CA PRO A 161 12.34 -13.25 20.46
C PRO A 161 13.09 -14.48 19.92
N GLU A 162 14.36 -14.65 20.27
CA GLU A 162 15.17 -15.79 19.78
C GLU A 162 14.54 -17.14 20.10
N ALA A 163 13.94 -17.30 21.29
CA ALA A 163 13.22 -18.52 21.68
C ALA A 163 11.99 -18.84 20.80
N VAL A 164 11.43 -17.87 20.08
CA VAL A 164 10.37 -18.10 19.08
C VAL A 164 10.99 -18.62 17.78
N ILE A 165 12.11 -18.04 17.35
CA ILE A 165 12.86 -18.46 16.15
C ILE A 165 13.34 -19.90 16.33
N ASP A 166 14.01 -20.21 17.44
CA ASP A 166 14.57 -21.54 17.72
C ASP A 166 13.48 -22.61 17.73
N ARG A 167 12.35 -22.31 18.38
CA ARG A 167 11.19 -23.20 18.41
C ARG A 167 10.59 -23.42 17.04
N ALA A 168 10.48 -22.36 16.23
CA ALA A 168 9.94 -22.46 14.87
C ALA A 168 10.83 -23.30 13.96
N ILE A 169 12.16 -23.22 14.12
CA ILE A 169 13.11 -24.08 13.39
C ILE A 169 12.98 -25.53 13.88
N GLN A 170 12.93 -25.75 15.20
CA GLN A 170 12.80 -27.07 15.80
C GLN A 170 11.48 -27.77 15.37
N SER A 171 10.39 -27.02 15.26
CA SER A 171 9.09 -27.53 14.82
C SER A 171 8.95 -27.64 13.30
N GLN A 172 9.95 -27.25 12.52
CA GLN A 172 9.91 -27.14 11.06
C GLN A 172 8.83 -26.16 10.54
N GLN A 173 8.39 -25.24 11.40
CA GLN A 173 7.54 -24.12 11.00
C GLN A 173 8.35 -23.10 10.21
N LEU A 174 9.60 -22.83 10.58
CA LEU A 174 10.50 -21.94 9.88
C LEU A 174 11.54 -22.74 9.11
N ILE A 175 11.50 -22.62 7.78
CA ILE A 175 12.42 -23.25 6.84
C ILE A 175 13.31 -22.15 6.27
N LEU A 176 14.61 -22.28 6.43
CA LEU A 176 15.60 -21.31 5.94
C LEU A 176 16.33 -21.91 4.74
N HIS A 177 16.38 -21.18 3.64
CA HIS A 177 17.11 -21.56 2.43
C HIS A 177 18.09 -20.46 2.07
N GLU A 178 19.37 -20.78 2.25
CA GLU A 178 20.49 -19.94 1.87
C GLU A 178 20.68 -19.99 0.35
N VAL A 179 20.78 -18.80 -0.25
CA VAL A 179 21.05 -18.63 -1.68
C VAL A 179 22.54 -18.48 -1.87
N GLU A 180 23.15 -19.45 -2.54
CA GLU A 180 24.56 -19.43 -2.91
C GLU A 180 24.70 -19.41 -4.43
N PRO A 181 25.49 -18.48 -5.00
CA PRO A 181 25.73 -18.46 -6.43
C PRO A 181 26.56 -19.68 -6.85
N SER A 182 26.14 -20.35 -7.92
CA SER A 182 26.86 -21.47 -8.52
C SER A 182 27.34 -21.12 -9.93
N LEU A 183 28.44 -21.74 -10.34
CA LEU A 183 28.96 -21.64 -11.71
C LEU A 183 28.18 -22.53 -12.70
N GLU A 184 27.52 -23.58 -12.20
CA GLU A 184 26.89 -24.61 -13.04
C GLU A 184 25.42 -24.29 -13.37
N SER A 185 24.72 -23.59 -12.48
CA SER A 185 23.30 -23.29 -12.64
C SER A 185 22.92 -21.96 -11.99
N SER A 186 21.98 -21.28 -12.63
CA SER A 186 21.40 -20.03 -12.13
C SER A 186 20.79 -20.24 -10.74
N SER A 187 21.10 -19.33 -9.80
CA SER A 187 20.60 -19.37 -8.43
C SER A 187 19.06 -19.43 -8.38
N THR A 188 18.39 -18.78 -9.33
CA THR A 188 16.92 -18.82 -9.45
C THR A 188 16.40 -20.21 -9.78
N SER A 189 17.06 -20.95 -10.68
CA SER A 189 16.71 -22.33 -11.03
C SER A 189 16.86 -23.27 -9.83
N GLN A 190 17.95 -23.13 -9.07
CA GLN A 190 18.15 -23.93 -7.86
C GLN A 190 17.07 -23.65 -6.81
N VAL A 191 16.72 -22.37 -6.62
CA VAL A 191 15.65 -21.97 -5.70
C VAL A 191 14.29 -22.53 -6.12
N ILE A 192 13.97 -22.54 -7.42
CA ILE A 192 12.75 -23.17 -7.95
C ILE A 192 12.70 -24.64 -7.52
N THR A 193 13.75 -25.42 -7.84
CA THR A 193 13.80 -26.85 -7.52
C THR A 193 13.71 -27.12 -6.02
N ARG A 194 14.40 -26.32 -5.19
CA ARG A 194 14.31 -26.43 -3.72
C ARG A 194 12.89 -26.13 -3.23
N THR A 195 12.23 -25.11 -3.78
CA THR A 195 10.85 -24.75 -3.42
C THR A 195 9.86 -25.85 -3.77
N GLU A 196 10.00 -26.46 -4.94
CA GLU A 196 9.18 -27.62 -5.34
C GLU A 196 9.40 -28.81 -4.41
N ASN A 197 10.64 -29.09 -4.02
CA ASN A 197 10.95 -30.18 -3.09
C ASN A 197 10.33 -29.94 -1.70
N VAL A 198 10.35 -28.70 -1.19
CA VAL A 198 9.70 -28.37 0.08
C VAL A 198 8.20 -28.60 0.00
N LEU A 199 7.57 -28.15 -1.09
CA LEU A 199 6.13 -28.28 -1.30
C LEU A 199 5.69 -29.74 -1.49
N ALA A 200 6.47 -30.54 -2.21
CA ALA A 200 6.18 -31.96 -2.46
C ALA A 200 6.24 -32.82 -1.19
N ASN A 201 7.15 -32.50 -0.26
CA ASN A 201 7.39 -33.30 0.95
C ASN A 201 6.50 -32.90 2.14
N ARG A 202 5.59 -31.95 1.95
CA ARG A 202 4.87 -31.32 3.04
C ARG A 202 3.43 -31.79 3.18
N LYS A 203 2.95 -31.76 4.43
CA LYS A 203 1.53 -31.94 4.75
C LYS A 203 0.73 -30.68 4.36
N ALA A 204 -0.23 -30.84 3.46
CA ALA A 204 -1.07 -29.76 2.93
C ALA A 204 -2.02 -29.09 3.95
N ALA A 205 -2.00 -29.46 5.23
CA ALA A 205 -2.96 -28.99 6.23
C ALA A 205 -2.63 -27.61 6.85
N ILE A 206 -1.38 -27.13 6.71
CA ILE A 206 -0.94 -25.84 7.23
C ILE A 206 -0.56 -24.96 6.04
N PRO A 207 -0.96 -23.68 5.99
CA PRO A 207 -0.53 -22.76 4.94
C PRO A 207 0.99 -22.55 4.94
N LEU A 208 1.59 -22.48 3.74
CA LEU A 208 3.00 -22.14 3.56
C LEU A 208 3.14 -20.72 3.01
N ARG A 209 3.99 -19.92 3.65
CA ARG A 209 4.44 -18.62 3.13
C ARG A 209 5.82 -18.74 2.55
N ILE A 210 5.99 -18.46 1.28
CA ILE A 210 7.29 -18.37 0.63
C ILE A 210 7.69 -16.91 0.61
N CYS A 211 8.85 -16.56 1.16
CA CYS A 211 9.34 -15.20 1.24
C CYS A 211 10.70 -15.09 0.54
N VAL A 212 10.80 -14.16 -0.42
CA VAL A 212 12.04 -13.84 -1.13
C VAL A 212 12.32 -12.34 -0.94
N PRO A 213 13.11 -11.96 0.08
CA PRO A 213 13.24 -10.56 0.52
C PRO A 213 13.88 -9.62 -0.49
N SER A 214 14.82 -10.13 -1.30
CA SER A 214 15.58 -9.34 -2.28
C SER A 214 15.97 -10.21 -3.46
N LEU A 215 14.98 -10.56 -4.29
CA LEU A 215 15.16 -11.41 -5.47
C LEU A 215 16.15 -10.75 -6.45
N GLY A 216 17.27 -11.44 -6.68
CA GLY A 216 18.32 -10.95 -7.58
C GLY A 216 19.16 -9.83 -6.98
N SER A 217 19.30 -9.77 -5.66
CA SER A 217 20.37 -8.97 -5.05
C SER A 217 21.74 -9.42 -5.57
N PRO A 218 22.81 -8.59 -5.46
CA PRO A 218 24.14 -8.96 -5.94
C PRO A 218 24.67 -10.29 -5.37
N GLU A 219 24.21 -10.71 -4.20
CA GLU A 219 24.58 -11.98 -3.56
C GLU A 219 23.97 -13.21 -4.26
N TRP A 220 22.97 -13.03 -5.13
CA TRP A 220 22.43 -14.11 -5.98
C TRP A 220 23.37 -14.46 -7.15
N GLY A 221 24.44 -13.68 -7.36
CA GLY A 221 25.32 -13.79 -8.53
C GLY A 221 24.80 -13.00 -9.73
N GLU A 222 25.41 -13.24 -10.90
CA GLU A 222 24.99 -12.59 -12.14
C GLU A 222 23.69 -13.21 -12.66
N LEU A 223 22.59 -12.46 -12.58
CA LEU A 223 21.30 -12.86 -13.13
C LEU A 223 20.96 -12.01 -14.36
N SER A 224 20.39 -12.67 -15.38
CA SER A 224 19.81 -11.97 -16.52
C SER A 224 18.33 -11.63 -16.27
N THR A 225 17.78 -10.74 -17.10
CA THR A 225 16.33 -10.47 -17.11
C THR A 225 15.51 -11.74 -17.32
N LYS A 226 16.02 -12.69 -18.13
CA LYS A 226 15.34 -13.97 -18.39
C LYS A 226 15.27 -14.83 -17.13
N ASP A 227 16.30 -14.81 -16.29
CA ASP A 227 16.32 -15.59 -15.04
C ASP A 227 15.23 -15.11 -14.08
N ILE A 228 15.08 -13.79 -13.93
CA ILE A 228 14.04 -13.19 -13.08
C ILE A 228 12.64 -13.49 -13.62
N LEU A 229 12.43 -13.33 -14.93
CA LEU A 229 11.13 -13.61 -15.56
C LEU A 229 10.78 -15.09 -15.48
N HIS A 230 11.74 -15.98 -15.74
CA HIS A 230 11.56 -17.42 -15.60
C HIS A 230 11.25 -17.79 -14.16
N PHE A 231 11.93 -17.19 -13.18
CA PHE A 231 11.64 -17.38 -11.77
C PHE A 231 10.20 -17.06 -11.39
N LEU A 232 9.73 -15.86 -11.75
CA LEU A 232 8.35 -15.45 -11.45
C LEU A 232 7.32 -16.34 -12.16
N PHE A 233 7.58 -16.69 -13.43
CA PHE A 233 6.73 -17.60 -14.19
C PHE A 233 6.62 -18.99 -13.53
N SER A 234 7.76 -19.60 -13.17
CA SER A 234 7.81 -20.91 -12.54
C SER A 234 7.17 -20.89 -11.15
N LEU A 235 7.47 -19.88 -10.33
CA LEU A 235 6.87 -19.73 -9.01
C LEU A 235 5.34 -19.62 -9.10
N ARG A 236 4.81 -18.86 -10.06
CA ARG A 236 3.37 -18.76 -10.28
C ARG A 236 2.75 -20.12 -10.65
N SER A 237 3.41 -20.90 -11.51
CA SER A 237 2.97 -22.25 -11.86
C SER A 237 2.96 -23.18 -10.65
N ILE A 238 4.00 -23.11 -9.81
CA ILE A 238 4.13 -23.86 -8.57
C ILE A 238 2.99 -23.53 -7.61
N LEU A 239 2.74 -22.24 -7.35
CA LEU A 239 1.70 -21.80 -6.42
C LEU A 239 0.29 -22.21 -6.87
N ARG A 240 0.02 -22.19 -8.18
CA ARG A 240 -1.27 -22.66 -8.73
C ARG A 240 -1.50 -24.16 -8.52
N SER A 241 -0.44 -24.94 -8.46
CA SER A 241 -0.50 -26.38 -8.16
C SER A 241 -0.61 -26.66 -6.66
N HIS A 242 -0.35 -25.67 -5.79
CA HIS A 242 -0.32 -25.81 -4.34
C HIS A 242 -1.25 -24.79 -3.66
N VAL A 243 -2.54 -25.14 -3.55
CA VAL A 243 -3.61 -24.25 -3.05
C VAL A 243 -3.44 -23.74 -1.61
N HIS A 244 -2.52 -24.32 -0.83
CA HIS A 244 -2.22 -23.90 0.54
C HIS A 244 -0.93 -23.07 0.66
N ALA A 245 -0.27 -22.73 -0.44
CA ALA A 245 0.95 -21.93 -0.45
C ALA A 245 0.69 -20.53 -1.02
N CYS A 246 1.36 -19.50 -0.52
CA CYS A 246 1.41 -18.17 -1.13
C CYS A 246 2.84 -17.65 -1.08
N ALA A 247 3.17 -16.69 -1.93
CA ALA A 247 4.50 -16.09 -1.93
C ALA A 247 4.45 -14.57 -1.82
N SER A 248 5.42 -14.00 -1.11
CA SER A 248 5.74 -12.58 -1.20
C SER A 248 7.21 -12.39 -1.53
N LEU A 249 7.48 -11.46 -2.43
CA LEU A 249 8.81 -11.21 -2.98
C LEU A 249 9.04 -9.72 -3.05
N SER A 250 10.29 -9.30 -2.88
CA SER A 250 10.70 -7.94 -3.22
C SER A 250 11.91 -7.92 -4.15
N LEU A 251 11.96 -6.89 -4.99
CA LEU A 251 13.07 -6.63 -5.91
C LEU A 251 13.98 -5.54 -5.33
N PRO A 252 15.31 -5.70 -5.44
CA PRO A 252 16.23 -4.60 -5.16
C PRO A 252 16.03 -3.46 -6.18
N SER A 253 16.57 -2.30 -5.87
CA SER A 253 16.38 -1.06 -6.65
C SER A 253 16.74 -1.20 -8.13
N HIS A 254 17.87 -1.83 -8.45
CA HIS A 254 18.33 -2.00 -9.83
C HIS A 254 17.40 -2.88 -10.69
N TRP A 255 16.66 -3.81 -10.08
CA TRP A 255 15.59 -4.57 -10.75
C TRP A 255 14.22 -3.88 -10.67
N SER A 256 14.08 -2.82 -9.88
CA SER A 256 12.82 -2.08 -9.73
C SER A 256 12.73 -0.87 -10.66
N ILE A 257 13.86 -0.40 -11.23
CA ILE A 257 13.94 0.76 -12.11
C ILE A 257 13.90 0.32 -13.58
N GLU A 258 12.84 0.67 -14.31
CA GLU A 258 12.66 0.32 -15.71
C GLU A 258 13.78 0.83 -16.62
N SER A 259 14.25 2.06 -16.41
CA SER A 259 15.30 2.68 -17.23
C SER A 259 16.66 1.98 -17.12
N LEU A 260 16.91 1.18 -16.06
CA LEU A 260 18.12 0.39 -15.90
C LEU A 260 18.02 -0.99 -16.56
N VAL A 261 16.82 -1.57 -16.60
CA VAL A 261 16.62 -2.95 -17.05
C VAL A 261 16.19 -3.01 -18.53
N GLY A 262 15.34 -2.09 -18.95
CA GLY A 262 14.84 -1.98 -20.32
C GLY A 262 13.33 -1.77 -20.42
N PRO A 263 12.84 -1.41 -21.61
CA PRO A 263 11.45 -1.03 -21.82
C PRO A 263 10.47 -2.19 -21.58
N GLY A 264 9.31 -1.85 -21.03
CA GLY A 264 8.24 -2.80 -20.73
C GLY A 264 8.53 -3.67 -19.50
N TRP A 265 9.57 -3.37 -18.71
CA TRP A 265 10.01 -4.23 -17.61
C TRP A 265 8.94 -4.36 -16.52
N VAL A 266 8.37 -3.24 -16.08
CA VAL A 266 7.33 -3.19 -15.05
C VAL A 266 6.08 -3.95 -15.48
N GLN A 267 5.71 -3.88 -16.76
CA GLN A 267 4.55 -4.57 -17.34
C GLN A 267 4.79 -6.09 -17.37
N LYS A 268 5.99 -6.52 -17.79
CA LYS A 268 6.38 -7.94 -17.77
C LYS A 268 6.30 -8.53 -16.35
N LEU A 269 6.82 -7.81 -15.35
CA LEU A 269 6.70 -8.20 -13.94
C LEU A 269 5.24 -8.30 -13.49
N GLY A 270 4.41 -7.33 -13.88
CA GLY A 270 2.98 -7.32 -13.59
C GLY A 270 2.21 -8.48 -14.22
N TRP A 271 2.57 -8.93 -15.42
CA TRP A 271 1.94 -10.10 -16.08
C TRP A 271 2.31 -11.43 -15.44
N LEU A 272 3.51 -11.52 -14.86
CA LEU A 272 4.04 -12.74 -14.24
C LEU A 272 3.73 -12.86 -12.75
N SER A 273 3.27 -11.79 -12.11
CA SER A 273 2.89 -11.76 -10.69
C SER A 273 1.37 -11.67 -10.56
N ASP A 274 0.78 -12.28 -9.54
CA ASP A 274 -0.67 -12.18 -9.32
C ASP A 274 -1.04 -10.83 -8.67
N ALA A 275 -0.18 -10.32 -7.80
CA ALA A 275 -0.24 -8.98 -7.26
C ALA A 275 1.13 -8.30 -7.41
N PHE A 276 1.14 -7.02 -7.81
CA PHE A 276 2.36 -6.24 -7.93
C PHE A 276 2.14 -4.81 -7.45
N VAL A 277 2.91 -4.40 -6.46
CA VAL A 277 2.91 -3.04 -5.90
C VAL A 277 4.32 -2.45 -5.97
N SER A 278 4.42 -1.16 -6.29
CA SER A 278 5.67 -0.40 -6.27
C SER A 278 5.62 0.70 -5.22
N LEU A 279 6.64 0.78 -4.37
CA LEU A 279 6.81 1.78 -3.31
C LEU A 279 7.88 2.77 -3.74
N SER A 280 7.50 3.99 -4.09
CA SER A 280 8.42 5.02 -4.58
C SER A 280 8.56 6.12 -3.53
N ALA A 281 9.72 6.20 -2.87
CA ALA A 281 10.00 7.17 -1.84
C ALA A 281 10.11 8.59 -2.41
N PHE A 282 9.73 9.60 -1.62
CA PHE A 282 9.97 11.00 -1.97
C PHE A 282 11.41 11.43 -1.70
N THR A 283 12.09 10.75 -0.77
CA THR A 283 13.44 11.10 -0.28
C THR A 283 14.57 10.40 -1.02
N GLY A 284 14.29 9.59 -2.04
CA GLY A 284 15.34 9.04 -2.90
C GLY A 284 16.21 10.16 -3.45
N THR A 285 17.52 10.03 -3.36
CA THR A 285 18.41 11.06 -3.87
C THR A 285 18.31 11.11 -5.39
N SER A 286 17.73 12.18 -5.93
CA SER A 286 18.00 12.62 -7.30
C SER A 286 19.52 12.73 -7.47
N LYS A 287 20.04 12.03 -8.49
CA LYS A 287 21.44 11.95 -8.98
C LYS A 287 22.21 10.70 -8.53
N SER A 288 22.03 9.59 -9.26
CA SER A 288 23.23 8.84 -9.67
C SER A 288 23.98 9.72 -10.67
N LEU A 289 24.98 10.44 -10.17
CA LEU A 289 25.88 11.29 -10.96
C LEU A 289 26.91 10.47 -11.76
N PHE A 290 26.64 9.18 -12.05
CA PHE A 290 27.62 8.27 -12.64
C PHE A 290 27.35 7.83 -14.09
N LEU A 291 26.28 8.29 -14.74
CA LEU A 291 26.08 8.06 -16.18
C LEU A 291 25.37 9.21 -16.90
N LYS A 292 25.81 10.45 -16.64
CA LYS A 292 25.43 11.61 -17.48
C LYS A 292 26.39 11.75 -18.68
N LEU A 293 26.57 10.66 -19.43
CA LEU A 293 27.19 10.68 -20.76
C LEU A 293 26.51 9.69 -21.71
N LYS A 294 25.18 9.73 -21.81
CA LYS A 294 24.52 9.32 -23.04
C LYS A 294 23.19 10.06 -23.23
N LEU A 295 23.28 11.02 -24.15
CA LEU A 295 22.28 11.52 -25.09
C LEU A 295 20.81 11.59 -24.65
N VAL A 296 20.35 12.83 -24.62
CA VAL A 296 18.99 13.37 -24.59
C VAL A 296 18.05 12.65 -25.57
N ILE A 297 16.75 12.71 -25.24
CA ILE A 297 15.53 12.30 -25.97
C ILE A 297 14.96 10.95 -25.48
N PHE A 298 14.28 10.97 -24.33
CA PHE A 298 12.98 10.33 -24.07
C PHE A 298 12.53 10.81 -22.67
N ASP A 299 11.73 11.88 -22.64
CA ASP A 299 10.97 12.28 -21.45
C ASP A 299 9.82 11.29 -21.27
N ASP A 300 10.07 10.18 -20.58
CA ASP A 300 9.01 9.42 -19.90
C ASP A 300 9.64 8.49 -18.85
N PHE A 301 9.12 8.54 -17.62
CA PHE A 301 9.45 7.61 -16.51
C PHE A 301 10.85 7.71 -15.87
N ALA A 302 11.30 8.92 -15.53
CA ALA A 302 12.29 9.06 -14.47
C ALA A 302 11.59 8.90 -13.10
N TYR A 303 11.67 7.71 -12.50
CA TYR A 303 11.50 7.52 -11.04
C TYR A 303 12.67 8.21 -10.33
N SER A 304 12.71 9.54 -10.43
CA SER A 304 13.64 10.40 -9.73
C SER A 304 12.89 10.92 -8.54
N ALA A 305 13.33 10.55 -7.34
CA ALA A 305 12.73 11.10 -6.15
C ALA A 305 12.90 12.62 -6.15
N ASP A 306 11.79 13.29 -5.87
CA ASP A 306 11.62 14.72 -5.98
C ASP A 306 11.51 15.30 -4.57
N PRO A 307 12.56 16.00 -4.11
CA PRO A 307 12.54 16.68 -2.81
C PRO A 307 11.35 17.65 -2.66
N SER A 308 10.77 18.13 -3.76
CA SER A 308 9.57 18.96 -3.73
C SER A 308 8.36 18.19 -3.19
N LEU A 309 8.23 16.90 -3.49
CA LEU A 309 7.16 16.05 -2.97
C LEU A 309 7.29 15.81 -1.48
N SER A 310 8.52 15.70 -0.94
CA SER A 310 8.73 15.67 0.50
C SER A 310 8.29 16.96 1.18
N ALA A 311 8.46 18.11 0.52
CA ALA A 311 8.00 19.40 1.04
C ALA A 311 6.47 19.57 0.94
N LEU A 312 5.86 19.08 -0.15
CA LEU A 312 4.41 19.13 -0.37
C LEU A 312 3.65 18.15 0.53
N PHE A 313 4.24 16.99 0.84
CA PHE A 313 3.61 15.93 1.62
C PHE A 313 4.48 15.49 2.80
N PRO A 314 4.72 16.37 3.81
CA PRO A 314 5.65 16.10 4.90
C PRO A 314 5.23 14.93 5.81
N SER A 315 3.94 14.54 5.78
CA SER A 315 3.41 13.39 6.52
C SER A 315 3.65 12.03 5.83
N HIS A 316 4.08 12.03 4.58
CA HIS A 316 4.22 10.84 3.75
C HIS A 316 5.68 10.61 3.34
N HIS A 317 6.06 9.34 3.22
CA HIS A 317 7.42 8.96 2.86
C HIS A 317 7.55 8.63 1.37
N GLY A 318 6.43 8.35 0.70
CA GLY A 318 6.42 8.05 -0.73
C GLY A 318 5.02 7.72 -1.26
N THR A 319 4.97 7.41 -2.55
CA THR A 319 3.77 6.98 -3.28
C THR A 319 3.72 5.48 -3.44
N VAL A 320 2.50 4.97 -3.59
CA VAL A 320 2.22 3.55 -3.79
C VAL A 320 1.56 3.39 -5.14
N HIS A 321 2.16 2.61 -6.02
CA HIS A 321 1.60 2.30 -7.33
C HIS A 321 1.15 0.86 -7.37
N ILE A 322 -0.14 0.64 -7.60
CA ILE A 322 -0.68 -0.69 -7.85
C ILE A 322 -0.50 -1.00 -9.34
N ARG A 323 0.23 -2.08 -9.64
CA ARG A 323 0.52 -2.51 -11.01
C ARG A 323 -0.33 -3.70 -11.44
N SER A 324 -0.58 -4.64 -10.53
CA SER A 324 -1.52 -5.75 -10.73
C SER A 324 -2.12 -6.19 -9.39
N LEU A 325 -3.30 -6.82 -9.43
CA LEU A 325 -4.05 -7.26 -8.26
C LEU A 325 -4.58 -8.69 -8.46
N PRO A 326 -4.66 -9.50 -7.39
CA PRO A 326 -4.95 -10.91 -7.52
C PRO A 326 -6.44 -11.16 -7.76
N ALA A 327 -6.74 -12.11 -8.65
CA ALA A 327 -8.11 -12.52 -8.99
C ALA A 327 -8.19 -14.03 -9.36
N PRO A 328 -7.77 -14.96 -8.47
CA PRO A 328 -7.66 -16.38 -8.84
C PRO A 328 -8.99 -17.07 -9.17
N HIS A 329 -10.13 -16.56 -8.66
CA HIS A 329 -11.47 -17.16 -8.84
C HIS A 329 -12.53 -16.14 -9.28
N THR A 330 -12.10 -14.97 -9.72
CA THR A 330 -12.98 -13.86 -10.12
C THR A 330 -12.44 -13.22 -11.39
N LEU A 331 -13.32 -12.65 -12.22
CA LEU A 331 -12.88 -11.93 -13.43
C LEU A 331 -12.24 -10.58 -13.10
N LEU A 332 -12.69 -9.95 -12.02
CA LEU A 332 -12.19 -8.67 -11.52
C LEU A 332 -11.59 -8.89 -10.13
N SER A 333 -10.67 -8.01 -9.74
CA SER A 333 -10.04 -8.10 -8.44
C SER A 333 -11.08 -7.84 -7.34
N PRO A 334 -11.09 -8.59 -6.23
CA PRO A 334 -11.93 -8.25 -5.08
C PRO A 334 -11.66 -6.84 -4.57
N SER A 335 -10.41 -6.39 -4.66
CA SER A 335 -9.98 -5.05 -4.31
C SER A 335 -10.83 -3.93 -4.95
N ASP A 336 -11.30 -4.11 -6.20
CA ASP A 336 -12.14 -3.10 -6.88
C ASP A 336 -13.46 -2.79 -6.15
N ARG A 337 -13.96 -3.71 -5.32
CA ARG A 337 -15.24 -3.57 -4.60
C ARG A 337 -15.11 -3.56 -3.09
N PHE A 338 -13.97 -4.00 -2.55
CA PHE A 338 -13.79 -4.20 -1.11
C PHE A 338 -12.64 -3.37 -0.52
N SER A 339 -11.80 -2.74 -1.34
CA SER A 339 -10.75 -1.83 -0.84
C SER A 339 -11.35 -0.46 -0.56
N THR A 340 -11.26 -0.03 0.71
CA THR A 340 -11.58 1.34 1.13
C THR A 340 -10.60 2.34 0.51
N LEU A 341 -9.32 1.99 0.46
CA LEU A 341 -8.25 2.84 -0.03
C LEU A 341 -8.33 3.10 -1.53
N ARG A 342 -8.89 2.17 -2.32
CA ARG A 342 -9.11 2.36 -3.76
C ARG A 342 -10.43 3.04 -4.11
N GLY A 343 -11.21 3.44 -3.10
CA GLY A 343 -12.50 4.11 -3.27
C GLY A 343 -13.62 3.10 -3.42
N LEU A 344 -14.31 2.79 -2.31
CA LEU A 344 -15.58 2.08 -2.34
C LEU A 344 -16.62 2.99 -3.02
N SER A 345 -16.95 2.74 -4.29
CA SER A 345 -18.06 3.43 -4.95
C SER A 345 -19.39 2.96 -4.33
N ALA A 346 -19.82 3.65 -3.27
CA ALA A 346 -21.14 3.46 -2.69
C ALA A 346 -22.27 4.09 -3.56
N SER A 347 -21.92 4.87 -4.59
CA SER A 347 -22.86 5.70 -5.36
C SER A 347 -23.03 5.31 -6.82
N THR A 348 -22.15 4.49 -7.42
CA THR A 348 -22.30 4.05 -8.82
C THR A 348 -21.81 2.61 -9.04
N PRO A 349 -22.71 1.63 -9.25
CA PRO A 349 -22.32 0.23 -9.46
C PRO A 349 -21.62 -0.04 -10.81
N SER A 350 -21.38 0.99 -11.64
CA SER A 350 -20.73 0.88 -12.96
C SER A 350 -19.42 1.66 -13.10
N ALA A 351 -18.99 2.44 -12.10
CA ALA A 351 -17.69 3.12 -12.10
C ALA A 351 -16.77 2.41 -11.11
N GLY A 352 -16.27 1.24 -11.52
CA GLY A 352 -15.20 0.57 -10.81
C GLY A 352 -13.86 1.15 -11.25
N SER A 353 -13.01 1.52 -10.29
CA SER A 353 -11.55 1.34 -10.31
C SER A 353 -10.79 2.53 -9.74
N GLY A 354 -10.31 2.41 -8.50
CA GLY A 354 -8.96 2.81 -8.11
C GLY A 354 -8.49 4.22 -8.46
N GLU A 355 -9.35 5.22 -8.33
CA GLU A 355 -9.04 6.61 -8.70
C GLU A 355 -8.24 7.35 -7.62
N ASN A 356 -8.11 6.76 -6.43
CA ASN A 356 -7.38 7.38 -5.34
C ASN A 356 -5.88 7.29 -5.58
N ASN A 357 -5.20 8.44 -5.51
CA ASN A 357 -3.76 8.47 -5.33
C ASN A 357 -3.43 7.83 -3.98
N LEU A 358 -2.38 6.99 -3.95
CA LEU A 358 -1.98 6.26 -2.75
C LEU A 358 -0.59 6.69 -2.33
N ALA A 359 -0.41 6.83 -1.03
CA ALA A 359 0.87 7.08 -0.41
C ALA A 359 1.11 6.10 0.73
N PHE A 360 2.37 6.01 1.14
CA PHE A 360 2.75 5.28 2.33
C PHE A 360 3.51 6.19 3.29
N LYS A 361 3.36 5.89 4.58
CA LYS A 361 4.19 6.46 5.64
C LYS A 361 4.76 5.35 6.50
N CYS A 362 6.04 5.51 6.82
CA CYS A 362 6.72 4.66 7.78
C CYS A 362 6.87 5.47 9.07
N THR A 363 5.95 5.27 10.01
CA THR A 363 6.04 5.88 11.34
C THR A 363 7.02 5.10 12.22
N ARG A 364 7.36 5.62 13.40
CA ARG A 364 8.22 4.90 14.36
C ARG A 364 7.79 3.46 14.62
N LYS A 365 6.48 3.19 14.65
CA LYS A 365 5.93 1.88 15.06
C LYS A 365 5.24 1.12 13.94
N ARG A 366 4.88 1.75 12.81
CA ARG A 366 4.02 1.14 11.78
C ARG A 366 4.34 1.63 10.37
N LEU A 367 4.27 0.71 9.41
CA LEU A 367 4.14 1.01 7.99
C LEU A 367 2.65 1.06 7.64
N VAL A 368 2.20 2.16 7.04
CA VAL A 368 0.79 2.40 6.71
C VAL A 368 0.67 2.89 5.27
N PHE A 369 -0.31 2.34 4.56
CA PHE A 369 -0.73 2.76 3.23
C PHE A 369 -2.04 3.52 3.36
N GLU A 370 -2.14 4.70 2.74
CA GLU A 370 -3.31 5.57 2.84
C GLU A 370 -3.55 6.36 1.55
N THR A 371 -4.72 6.98 1.43
CA THR A 371 -5.02 7.85 0.30
C THR A 371 -4.24 9.16 0.40
N LEU A 372 -3.56 9.51 -0.68
CA LEU A 372 -2.88 10.78 -0.84
C LEU A 372 -3.90 11.83 -1.27
N HIS A 373 -4.22 12.73 -0.35
CA HIS A 373 -5.06 13.88 -0.65
C HIS A 373 -4.16 14.99 -1.18
N LEU A 374 -4.42 15.44 -2.41
CA LEU A 374 -3.87 16.70 -2.88
C LEU A 374 -4.64 17.79 -2.13
N ASP A 375 -3.95 18.60 -1.32
CA ASP A 375 -4.54 19.83 -0.80
C ASP A 375 -4.94 20.66 -2.03
N LEU A 376 -6.24 20.66 -2.35
CA LEU A 376 -6.78 21.47 -3.42
C LEU A 376 -6.34 22.91 -3.15
N GLU A 377 -5.49 23.40 -4.06
CA GLU A 377 -5.12 24.78 -4.30
C GLU A 377 -6.11 25.77 -3.66
N GLY A 378 -5.60 26.60 -2.74
CA GLY A 378 -6.35 27.45 -1.81
C GLY A 378 -7.77 27.85 -2.24
N GLY A 379 -8.77 27.32 -1.52
CA GLY A 379 -10.17 27.67 -1.68
C GLY A 379 -10.90 27.57 -0.35
N VAL A 380 -10.73 28.62 0.47
CA VAL A 380 -11.59 29.07 1.57
C VAL A 380 -12.33 27.98 2.36
N SER A 381 -11.88 27.78 3.60
CA SER A 381 -12.70 27.23 4.69
C SER A 381 -13.89 28.15 5.00
N GLU A 382 -14.88 28.23 4.10
CA GLU A 382 -16.17 28.81 4.39
C GLU A 382 -17.15 27.67 4.57
N ARG A 383 -17.50 27.43 5.84
CA ARG A 383 -18.57 26.54 6.23
C ARG A 383 -19.85 27.02 5.52
N ARG A 384 -20.20 26.39 4.41
CA ARG A 384 -21.48 26.63 3.73
C ARG A 384 -22.58 26.04 4.60
N THR A 385 -23.04 26.81 5.58
CA THR A 385 -24.31 26.54 6.25
C THR A 385 -25.40 26.57 5.17
N THR A 386 -26.21 25.52 5.12
CA THR A 386 -27.43 25.45 4.31
C THR A 386 -28.21 26.76 4.45
N PRO A 387 -28.62 27.43 3.36
CA PRO A 387 -29.51 28.57 3.49
C PRO A 387 -30.84 28.08 4.05
N SER A 388 -31.34 28.78 5.06
CA SER A 388 -32.64 28.58 5.68
C SER A 388 -33.76 28.71 4.65
N ASN A 389 -34.69 27.74 4.65
CA ASN A 389 -35.97 27.84 3.96
C ASN A 389 -36.72 29.08 4.48
N THR A 390 -36.78 30.13 3.66
CA THR A 390 -37.82 31.15 3.76
C THR A 390 -38.69 30.99 2.53
N GLU A 391 -39.90 30.49 2.78
CA GLU A 391 -41.02 30.45 1.86
C GLU A 391 -41.31 31.87 1.36
N PHE A 392 -41.43 32.02 0.04
CA PHE A 392 -42.10 33.15 -0.58
C PHE A 392 -42.96 32.61 -1.73
N GLU A 393 -44.28 32.68 -1.54
CA GLU A 393 -45.29 32.36 -2.53
C GLU A 393 -45.51 33.52 -3.53
N GLY A 394 -45.82 33.15 -4.78
CA GLY A 394 -46.45 34.00 -5.82
C GLY A 394 -45.44 34.68 -6.76
N THR A 395 -45.51 34.58 -8.08
CA THR A 395 -46.61 34.26 -9.00
C THR A 395 -46.06 33.82 -10.37
N ASP A 396 -46.82 32.95 -11.04
CA ASP A 396 -46.67 32.40 -12.40
C ASP A 396 -46.22 33.39 -13.49
N LEU A 397 -45.30 32.96 -14.38
CA LEU A 397 -45.35 33.21 -15.83
C LEU A 397 -44.54 32.15 -16.62
N LYS A 398 -45.06 31.81 -17.81
CA LYS A 398 -44.85 30.60 -18.63
C LYS A 398 -43.57 30.55 -19.51
N LEU A 399 -43.15 29.30 -19.77
CA LEU A 399 -42.55 28.67 -20.97
C LEU A 399 -41.34 29.31 -21.71
N SER A 400 -40.29 28.50 -21.89
CA SER A 400 -39.72 28.16 -23.21
C SER A 400 -38.67 27.02 -23.12
N LYS A 401 -38.81 26.02 -24.00
CA LYS A 401 -37.89 24.87 -24.19
C LYS A 401 -36.77 25.22 -25.17
N LYS A 402 -35.56 24.68 -24.92
CA LYS A 402 -34.42 24.33 -25.83
C LYS A 402 -33.10 24.69 -25.13
N ALA A 403 -31.98 23.98 -25.22
CA ALA A 403 -31.55 22.88 -26.07
C ALA A 403 -30.52 22.01 -25.33
N VAL A 404 -30.51 20.72 -25.66
CA VAL A 404 -29.45 19.75 -25.33
C VAL A 404 -28.29 20.00 -26.32
N ALA A 405 -27.08 20.21 -25.82
CA ALA A 405 -25.88 20.29 -26.65
C ALA A 405 -25.16 18.93 -26.68
N SER A 406 -25.30 18.24 -27.80
CA SER A 406 -24.48 17.11 -28.22
C SER A 406 -23.22 17.62 -28.93
N VAL A 407 -22.04 17.24 -28.46
CA VAL A 407 -20.76 17.53 -29.13
C VAL A 407 -20.31 16.30 -29.90
N SER A 408 -20.27 16.41 -31.22
CA SER A 408 -19.67 15.46 -32.16
C SER A 408 -18.30 15.97 -32.59
N VAL A 409 -17.33 15.06 -32.59
CA VAL A 409 -15.92 15.28 -32.96
C VAL A 409 -15.78 15.00 -34.46
N GLU A 410 -15.33 15.99 -35.23
CA GLU A 410 -14.87 15.81 -36.60
C GLU A 410 -13.35 16.07 -36.67
N ILE A 411 -12.67 15.10 -37.27
CA ILE A 411 -11.25 15.07 -37.57
C ILE A 411 -11.10 15.55 -39.00
N GLU A 412 -10.28 16.58 -39.26
CA GLU A 412 -9.75 16.82 -40.59
C GLU A 412 -8.37 17.50 -40.52
N GLY A 413 -7.43 16.95 -41.28
CA GLY A 413 -6.17 17.60 -41.62
C GLY A 413 -6.13 17.87 -43.12
N SER A 414 -5.67 19.06 -43.53
CA SER A 414 -4.60 19.26 -44.53
C SER A 414 -4.42 20.74 -44.92
N VAL A 415 -3.20 20.99 -45.38
CA VAL A 415 -2.43 22.22 -45.63
C VAL A 415 -3.01 23.22 -46.65
N SER A 416 -2.78 24.53 -46.45
CA SER A 416 -2.35 25.52 -47.47
C SER A 416 -1.99 26.90 -46.86
N VAL A 417 -1.42 27.82 -47.65
CA VAL A 417 -0.25 28.69 -47.36
C VAL A 417 -0.55 30.20 -47.51
N THR A 418 0.25 31.07 -46.87
CA THR A 418 0.51 32.55 -47.10
C THR A 418 -0.66 33.53 -46.83
N GLU A 419 -0.53 34.78 -46.33
CA GLU A 419 0.55 35.80 -46.30
C GLU A 419 0.17 37.02 -45.38
N THR A 420 1.18 37.70 -44.82
CA THR A 420 1.29 39.16 -44.47
C THR A 420 0.42 39.91 -43.43
N ALA A 421 1.09 40.29 -42.33
CA ALA A 421 1.37 41.64 -41.79
C ALA A 421 0.26 42.72 -41.58
N LYS A 422 0.09 43.18 -40.32
CA LYS A 422 0.40 44.54 -39.80
C LYS A 422 -0.27 44.83 -38.44
N GLU A 423 0.54 45.20 -37.43
CA GLU A 423 0.14 46.07 -36.31
C GLU A 423 0.05 47.54 -36.78
N PRO A 424 -0.75 48.41 -36.11
CA PRO A 424 -0.14 49.30 -35.12
C PRO A 424 -1.01 49.69 -33.88
N GLU A 425 -0.29 49.87 -32.78
CA GLU A 425 -0.37 50.89 -31.71
C GLU A 425 -1.70 51.52 -31.21
N GLN A 426 -1.87 51.38 -29.88
CA GLN A 426 -2.18 52.37 -28.83
C GLN A 426 -3.15 53.54 -29.10
N LYS A 427 -4.15 53.67 -28.21
CA LYS A 427 -4.49 54.97 -27.58
C LYS A 427 -5.29 54.83 -26.28
N ALA A 428 -4.76 55.46 -25.24
CA ALA A 428 -5.36 55.69 -23.94
C ALA A 428 -6.49 56.74 -23.97
N LYS A 429 -7.52 56.57 -23.13
CA LYS A 429 -8.32 57.69 -22.59
C LYS A 429 -8.72 57.44 -21.12
N LYS A 430 -8.44 58.45 -20.29
CA LYS A 430 -8.81 58.62 -18.87
C LYS A 430 -10.25 59.10 -18.71
N ALA A 431 -10.91 58.69 -17.63
CA ALA A 431 -11.88 59.45 -16.79
C ALA A 431 -12.49 58.48 -15.75
N VAL A 432 -12.90 58.80 -14.52
CA VAL A 432 -12.83 59.94 -13.60
C VAL A 432 -13.14 59.34 -12.20
N VAL A 433 -12.61 59.99 -11.17
CA VAL A 433 -12.63 59.68 -9.72
C VAL A 433 -14.02 59.72 -9.08
N GLY A 434 -14.27 58.86 -8.08
CA GLY A 434 -15.35 59.04 -7.11
C GLY A 434 -15.16 58.23 -5.81
N GLY A 435 -14.96 58.92 -4.68
CA GLY A 435 -15.54 58.56 -3.37
C GLY A 435 -14.81 57.59 -2.45
N SER A 436 -14.10 58.13 -1.45
CA SER A 436 -13.40 57.45 -0.35
C SER A 436 -14.29 56.72 0.66
N LYS A 437 -13.82 55.60 1.24
CA LYS A 437 -13.94 55.29 2.70
C LYS A 437 -12.70 54.53 3.21
N LYS A 438 -12.01 55.14 4.20
CA LYS A 438 -10.84 54.59 4.91
C LYS A 438 -11.25 53.40 5.78
N LYS A 439 -10.49 52.29 5.73
CA LYS A 439 -10.42 51.30 6.82
C LYS A 439 -8.95 51.16 7.25
N LYS A 440 -8.74 51.21 8.56
CA LYS A 440 -7.44 51.21 9.23
C LYS A 440 -6.71 49.88 8.99
N ALA A 441 -5.48 49.95 8.49
CA ALA A 441 -4.54 48.83 8.49
C ALA A 441 -3.76 48.84 9.81
N VAL A 442 -3.80 47.73 10.55
CA VAL A 442 -2.92 47.49 11.69
C VAL A 442 -1.80 46.60 11.16
N ALA A 443 -0.62 47.17 11.01
CA ALA A 443 0.58 46.43 10.66
C ALA A 443 1.17 45.83 11.94
N PHE A 444 1.31 44.50 11.98
CA PHE A 444 2.11 43.82 12.99
C PHE A 444 3.56 43.81 12.50
N GLN A 445 4.42 44.55 13.21
CA GLN A 445 5.87 44.44 13.05
C GLN A 445 6.32 43.12 13.67
N THR A 446 7.08 42.34 12.90
CA THR A 446 7.73 41.12 13.38
C THR A 446 9.03 41.54 14.06
N ASP A 447 9.06 41.44 15.40
CA ASP A 447 10.31 41.53 16.15
C ASP A 447 11.23 40.35 15.80
N ARG A 448 12.54 40.65 15.87
CA ARG A 448 13.68 39.87 15.38
C ARG A 448 13.78 38.45 15.98
N PRO A 449 14.43 37.50 15.29
CA PRO A 449 14.66 36.16 15.81
C PRO A 449 15.76 36.15 16.87
N ASP A 450 15.42 35.67 18.07
CA ASP A 450 16.40 35.27 19.08
C ASP A 450 17.12 34.00 18.60
N VAL A 451 18.45 34.13 18.47
CA VAL A 451 19.37 33.04 18.19
C VAL A 451 19.47 32.18 19.46
N TYR A 452 19.13 30.90 19.36
CA TYR A 452 19.53 29.88 20.33
C TYR A 452 20.55 28.95 19.70
N ASP A 453 21.74 28.90 20.31
CA ASP A 453 22.79 27.92 20.04
C ASP A 453 22.34 26.53 20.51
N PHE A 454 22.37 25.54 19.61
CA PHE A 454 22.55 24.12 19.91
C PHE A 454 23.36 23.45 18.80
#